data_AF-A0A9D5Q9V4-F1
#
_entry.id   AF-A0A9D5Q9V4-F1
#
_cell.length_a   1.000
_cell.length_b   1.000
_cell.length_c   1.000
_cell.angle_alpha   90.00
_cell.angle_beta   90.00
_cell.angle_gamma   90.00
#
_symmetry.space_group_name_H-M   'P 1'
#
loop_
_entity.id
_entity.type
_entity.pdbx_description
1 polymer ?
#
loop_
_entity_poly.entity_id
_entity_poly.type
_entity_poly.pdbx_seq_one_letter_code
_entity_poly.pdbx_strand_id
1 'polypeptide(L)'
;MKKKQSSTLCGPCVAAAMVAVVLFCGKTFSAVSVTENSASRFAFDFQLEKLSVDKISSPDGDYVDLLFADANTDIGETGEPVIPGRSVHVGVPPKGEVRVRFLPQVTKTIVLDAPLRRRSPDFVGSGGKRSDLTDRWISDVSYSMIRGHRIA
;
A
#
# COMPACT_ATOMS: atom_id res chain seq x y z
N MET A 1 23.61 -3.83 -79.31
CA MET A 1 24.71 -4.78 -79.05
C MET A 1 24.49 -5.43 -77.69
N LYS A 2 24.67 -6.76 -77.63
CA LYS A 2 24.30 -7.66 -76.52
C LYS A 2 25.40 -7.76 -75.44
N LYS A 3 24.98 -8.28 -74.27
CA LYS A 3 25.72 -8.89 -73.14
C LYS A 3 25.91 -7.93 -71.95
N LYS A 4 25.71 -8.33 -70.69
CA LYS A 4 25.73 -9.67 -70.08
C LYS A 4 25.00 -9.61 -68.72
N GLN A 5 24.23 -10.65 -68.40
CA GLN A 5 23.81 -10.98 -67.04
C GLN A 5 25.03 -11.35 -66.18
N SER A 6 25.00 -11.03 -64.87
CA SER A 6 25.60 -11.89 -63.85
C SER A 6 24.92 -11.66 -62.51
N SER A 7 24.19 -12.69 -62.09
CA SER A 7 23.66 -12.94 -60.74
C SER A 7 24.77 -13.08 -59.70
N THR A 8 24.56 -12.58 -58.48
CA THR A 8 25.10 -13.25 -57.29
C THR A 8 24.10 -13.12 -56.15
N LEU A 9 23.64 -14.28 -55.66
CA LEU A 9 22.89 -14.45 -54.43
C LEU A 9 23.71 -13.96 -53.23
N CYS A 10 23.07 -13.35 -52.25
CA CYS A 10 23.42 -13.64 -50.86
C CYS A 10 22.15 -13.57 -50.00
N GLY A 11 21.96 -14.65 -49.25
CA GLY A 11 20.77 -14.95 -48.46
C GLY A 11 20.62 -14.13 -47.18
N PRO A 12 19.78 -14.60 -46.25
CA PRO A 12 18.93 -13.75 -45.43
C PRO A 12 19.61 -13.34 -44.12
N CYS A 13 19.69 -12.05 -43.86
CA CYS A 13 19.86 -11.55 -42.49
C CYS A 13 18.48 -11.43 -41.85
N VAL A 14 17.91 -12.58 -41.46
CA VAL A 14 16.84 -12.59 -40.46
C VAL A 14 17.48 -12.13 -39.16
N ALA A 15 17.42 -10.83 -38.89
CA ALA A 15 17.73 -10.28 -37.59
C ALA A 15 16.68 -10.83 -36.61
N ALA A 16 17.00 -11.94 -35.96
CA ALA A 16 16.24 -12.43 -34.82
C ALA A 16 16.36 -11.38 -33.71
N ALA A 17 15.38 -10.49 -33.65
CA ALA A 17 15.16 -9.61 -32.52
C ALA A 17 14.79 -10.51 -31.34
N MET A 18 15.82 -10.94 -30.60
CA MET A 18 15.67 -11.65 -29.34
C MET A 18 15.12 -10.64 -28.34
N VAL A 19 13.79 -10.55 -28.26
CA VAL A 19 13.09 -9.78 -27.23
C VAL A 19 13.37 -10.50 -25.91
N ALA A 20 14.46 -10.10 -25.25
CA ALA A 20 14.73 -10.47 -23.88
C ALA A 20 13.66 -9.77 -23.03
N VAL A 21 12.57 -10.48 -22.77
CA VAL A 21 11.62 -10.13 -21.71
C VAL A 21 12.39 -10.31 -20.41
N VAL A 22 13.07 -9.24 -19.98
CA VAL A 22 13.56 -9.11 -18.62
C VAL A 22 12.30 -9.01 -17.77
N LEU A 23 11.82 -10.17 -17.32
CA LEU A 23 10.91 -10.30 -16.19
C LEU A 23 11.63 -9.66 -15.01
N PHE A 24 11.48 -8.35 -14.88
CA PHE A 24 11.80 -7.61 -13.67
C PHE A 24 10.86 -8.18 -12.61
N CYS A 25 11.33 -9.25 -11.95
CA CYS A 25 10.72 -9.82 -10.78
C CYS A 25 10.95 -8.81 -9.66
N GLY A 26 10.19 -7.71 -9.71
CA GLY A 26 10.13 -6.74 -8.64
C GLY A 26 9.76 -7.53 -7.40
N LYS A 27 10.68 -7.59 -6.44
CA LYS A 27 10.34 -8.07 -5.10
C LYS A 27 9.30 -7.09 -4.59
N THR A 28 8.04 -7.50 -4.64
CA THR A 28 6.98 -6.84 -3.88
C THR A 28 7.32 -7.10 -2.42
N PHE A 29 8.16 -6.24 -1.84
CA PHE A 29 8.32 -6.20 -0.41
C PHE A 29 6.97 -5.79 0.15
N SER A 30 6.31 -6.71 0.86
CA SER A 30 5.16 -6.32 1.64
C SER A 30 5.66 -5.43 2.77
N ALA A 31 5.09 -4.24 2.94
CA ALA A 31 5.46 -3.36 4.04
C ALA A 31 5.19 -3.97 5.42
N VAL A 32 4.47 -5.09 5.50
CA VAL A 32 4.27 -5.86 6.74
C VAL A 32 4.98 -7.22 6.62
N SER A 33 5.81 -7.53 7.61
CA SER A 33 6.47 -8.83 7.73
C SER A 33 6.19 -9.46 9.09
N VAL A 34 5.66 -10.67 9.11
CA VAL A 34 5.36 -11.39 10.37
C VAL A 34 6.66 -11.97 10.91
N THR A 35 7.02 -11.60 12.14
CA THR A 35 8.25 -12.04 12.82
C THR A 35 7.98 -13.15 13.84
N GLU A 36 6.76 -13.22 14.38
CA GLU A 36 6.34 -14.29 15.29
C GLU A 36 4.86 -14.61 15.08
N ASN A 37 4.52 -15.90 15.02
CA ASN A 37 3.14 -16.37 14.98
C ASN A 37 3.01 -17.65 15.83
N SER A 38 2.50 -17.51 17.04
CA SER A 38 2.25 -18.59 17.99
C SER A 38 0.86 -18.47 18.60
N ALA A 39 0.43 -19.49 19.36
CA ALA A 39 -0.86 -19.49 20.03
C ALA A 39 -1.03 -18.38 21.09
N SER A 40 0.08 -17.84 21.61
CA SER A 40 0.09 -16.82 22.67
C SER A 40 0.58 -15.45 22.19
N ARG A 41 1.20 -15.36 21.01
CA ARG A 41 1.82 -14.12 20.53
C ARG A 41 1.83 -14.04 19.01
N PHE A 42 1.44 -12.86 18.53
CA PHE A 42 1.59 -12.45 17.14
C PHE A 42 2.44 -11.18 17.09
N ALA A 43 3.52 -11.19 16.31
CA ALA A 43 4.40 -10.05 16.12
C ALA A 43 4.68 -9.85 14.63
N PHE A 44 4.68 -8.59 14.20
CA PHE A 44 5.02 -8.19 12.85
C PHE A 44 5.77 -6.87 12.87
N ASP A 45 6.65 -6.70 11.89
CA ASP A 45 7.32 -5.45 11.60
C ASP A 45 6.61 -4.76 10.45
N PHE A 46 6.35 -3.46 10.61
CA PHE A 46 5.85 -2.59 9.56
C PHE A 46 6.97 -1.65 9.12
N GLN A 47 7.35 -1.72 7.85
CA GLN A 47 8.35 -0.84 7.24
C GLN A 47 7.63 0.25 6.44
N LEU A 48 7.76 1.49 6.91
CA LEU A 48 7.34 2.66 6.16
C LEU A 48 8.41 2.99 5.10
N GLU A 49 8.21 2.56 3.85
CA GLU A 49 9.23 2.73 2.80
C GLU A 49 9.52 4.21 2.47
N LYS A 50 8.48 4.95 2.08
CA LYS A 50 8.61 6.34 1.63
C LYS A 50 7.40 7.17 2.02
N LEU A 51 7.62 8.14 2.89
CA LEU A 51 6.69 9.22 3.17
C LEU A 51 6.97 10.38 2.20
N SER A 52 5.98 10.69 1.36
CA SER A 52 5.94 11.86 0.50
C SER A 52 5.21 13.00 1.22
N VAL A 53 5.69 14.22 0.98
CA VAL A 53 5.18 15.46 1.57
C VAL A 53 4.89 16.40 0.40
N ASP A 54 3.61 16.52 0.05
CA ASP A 54 3.18 17.26 -1.12
C ASP A 54 2.53 18.57 -0.69
N LYS A 55 3.05 19.69 -1.19
CA LYS A 55 2.47 21.02 -0.94
C LYS A 55 1.39 21.30 -1.98
N ILE A 56 0.20 21.62 -1.51
CA ILE A 56 -0.97 21.88 -2.34
C ILE A 56 -1.42 23.32 -2.10
N SER A 57 -1.42 24.12 -3.17
CA SER A 57 -1.97 25.47 -3.14
C SER A 57 -3.45 25.44 -3.45
N SER A 58 -4.25 26.04 -2.58
CA SER A 58 -5.70 26.16 -2.73
C SER A 58 -6.18 27.60 -2.52
N PRO A 59 -7.40 27.95 -2.94
CA PRO A 59 -7.97 29.28 -2.69
C PRO A 59 -8.02 29.67 -1.21
N ASP A 60 -8.15 28.68 -0.32
CA ASP A 60 -8.23 28.86 1.14
C ASP A 60 -6.85 28.92 1.81
N GLY A 61 -5.78 28.79 1.03
CA GLY A 61 -4.39 28.80 1.48
C GLY A 61 -3.61 27.55 1.06
N ASP A 62 -2.30 27.61 1.27
CA ASP A 62 -1.41 26.46 1.08
C ASP A 62 -1.55 25.47 2.24
N TYR A 63 -1.54 24.18 1.92
CA TYR A 63 -1.46 23.11 2.91
C TYR A 63 -0.54 21.99 2.44
N VAL A 64 -0.18 21.09 3.35
CA VAL A 64 0.65 19.91 3.10
C VAL A 64 -0.22 18.67 3.18
N ASP A 65 -0.11 17.79 2.19
CA ASP A 65 -0.65 16.44 2.22
C ASP A 65 0.48 15.44 2.47
N LEU A 66 0.22 14.47 3.36
CA LEU A 66 1.16 13.40 3.66
C LEU A 66 0.69 12.14 2.96
N LEU A 67 1.59 11.46 2.26
CA LEU A 67 1.27 10.27 1.47
C LEU A 67 2.35 9.21 1.68
N PHE A 68 1.95 7.95 1.81
CA PHE A 68 2.88 6.83 1.66
C PHE A 68 2.19 5.69 0.93
N ALA A 69 2.94 4.90 0.17
CA ALA A 69 2.39 3.95 -0.80
C ALA A 69 1.44 2.91 -0.20
N ASP A 70 1.67 2.57 1.06
CA ASP A 70 0.96 1.53 1.81
C ASP A 70 -0.17 2.03 2.70
N ALA A 71 -0.52 3.32 2.60
CA ALA A 71 -1.60 3.91 3.37
C ALA A 71 -2.94 3.36 2.88
N ASN A 72 -3.77 2.89 3.82
CA ASN A 72 -5.12 2.37 3.51
C ASN A 72 -6.20 2.99 4.41
N THR A 73 -5.83 4.01 5.18
CA THR A 73 -6.75 4.75 6.04
C THR A 73 -6.20 6.15 6.30
N ASP A 74 -7.09 7.09 6.55
CA ASP A 74 -6.77 8.44 7.00
C ASP A 74 -7.27 8.60 8.45
N ILE A 75 -6.41 9.10 9.34
CA ILE A 75 -6.72 9.37 10.75
C ILE A 75 -6.94 10.88 10.94
N GLY A 76 -7.80 11.25 11.88
CA GLY A 76 -8.14 12.63 12.25
C GLY A 76 -9.65 12.87 12.26
N GLU A 77 -10.15 13.63 13.24
CA GLU A 77 -11.55 14.03 13.27
C GLU A 77 -11.86 15.16 12.28
N THR A 78 -13.14 15.51 12.11
CA THR A 78 -13.55 16.63 11.25
C THR A 78 -12.91 17.93 11.72
N GLY A 79 -12.23 18.64 10.81
CA GLY A 79 -11.49 19.86 11.12
C GLY A 79 -10.10 19.64 11.72
N GLU A 80 -9.72 18.40 12.05
CA GLU A 80 -8.36 18.05 12.49
C GLU A 80 -7.43 17.75 11.30
N PRO A 81 -6.10 17.81 11.50
CA PRO A 81 -5.13 17.35 10.54
C PRO A 81 -5.36 15.90 10.12
N VAL A 82 -5.26 15.64 8.81
CA VAL A 82 -5.30 14.29 8.26
C VAL A 82 -3.91 13.67 8.29
N ILE A 83 -3.82 12.49 8.89
CA ILE A 83 -2.59 11.71 8.96
C ILE A 83 -2.85 10.38 8.25
N PRO A 84 -2.12 10.06 7.16
CA PRO A 84 -2.26 8.76 6.51
C PRO A 84 -1.79 7.66 7.47
N GLY A 85 -2.44 6.50 7.40
CA GLY A 85 -2.14 5.37 8.24
C GLY A 85 -2.34 4.04 7.52
N ARG A 86 -1.86 2.98 8.17
CA ARG A 86 -2.12 1.60 7.75
C ARG A 86 -2.87 0.86 8.85
N SER A 87 -4.01 0.31 8.50
CA SER A 87 -4.83 -0.57 9.32
C SER A 87 -4.52 -2.03 8.99
N VAL A 88 -4.38 -2.85 10.02
CA VAL A 88 -4.10 -4.29 9.94
C VAL A 88 -5.16 -5.04 10.75
N HIS A 89 -5.66 -6.15 10.22
CA HIS A 89 -6.61 -7.02 10.90
C HIS A 89 -5.88 -8.24 11.45
N VAL A 90 -6.15 -8.55 12.71
CA VAL A 90 -5.54 -9.69 13.39
C VAL A 90 -6.65 -10.49 14.08
N GLY A 91 -6.66 -11.81 13.86
CA GLY A 91 -7.56 -12.70 14.57
C GLY A 91 -7.18 -12.77 16.05
N VAL A 92 -8.15 -12.60 16.94
CA VAL A 92 -7.95 -12.69 18.39
C VAL A 92 -8.70 -13.89 18.98
N PRO A 93 -8.18 -14.51 20.05
CA PRO A 93 -8.90 -15.58 20.75
C PRO A 93 -10.27 -15.11 21.27
N PRO A 94 -11.30 -15.98 21.31
CA PRO A 94 -12.65 -15.62 21.75
C PRO A 94 -12.75 -15.33 23.25
N LYS A 95 -11.74 -15.74 24.04
CA LYS A 95 -11.64 -15.52 25.48
C LYS A 95 -10.20 -15.18 25.84
N GLY A 96 -10.03 -14.46 26.94
CA GLY A 96 -8.74 -14.00 27.43
C GLY A 96 -8.54 -12.50 27.21
N GLU A 97 -7.40 -12.00 27.68
CA GLU A 97 -7.00 -10.61 27.53
C GLU A 97 -6.05 -10.47 26.34
N VAL A 98 -6.31 -9.50 25.45
CA VAL A 98 -5.41 -9.16 24.35
C VAL A 98 -4.70 -7.85 24.71
N ARG A 99 -3.37 -7.87 24.66
CA ARG A 99 -2.54 -6.67 24.83
C ARG A 99 -1.81 -6.36 23.55
N VAL A 100 -1.92 -5.12 23.09
CA VAL A 100 -1.19 -4.63 21.92
C VAL A 100 -0.07 -3.72 22.40
N ARG A 101 1.15 -3.94 21.89
CA ARG A 101 2.31 -3.13 22.19
C ARG A 101 2.94 -2.66 20.88
N PHE A 102 3.17 -1.35 20.79
CA PHE A 102 3.89 -0.74 19.68
C PHE A 102 5.31 -0.40 20.13
N LEU A 103 6.29 -0.78 19.30
CA LEU A 103 7.71 -0.51 19.53
C LEU A 103 8.26 0.21 18.31
N PRO A 104 8.56 1.52 18.40
CA PRO A 104 9.16 2.23 17.29
C PRO A 104 10.60 1.73 17.08
N GLN A 105 10.88 1.24 15.88
CA GLN A 105 12.25 0.86 15.48
C GLN A 105 13.06 2.08 15.06
N VAL A 106 12.41 3.02 14.37
CA VAL A 106 13.01 4.26 13.88
C VAL A 106 12.01 5.40 14.05
N THR A 107 12.47 6.52 14.59
CA THR A 107 11.71 7.76 14.68
C THR A 107 12.35 8.81 13.78
N LYS A 108 11.54 9.47 12.95
CA LYS A 108 11.96 10.61 12.12
C LYS A 108 11.06 11.80 12.41
N THR A 109 11.65 12.99 12.44
CA THR A 109 10.93 14.25 12.59
C THR A 109 11.02 15.02 11.28
N ILE A 110 9.88 15.53 10.80
CA ILE A 110 9.78 16.35 9.61
C ILE A 110 9.18 17.68 10.03
N VAL A 111 9.81 18.78 9.64
CA VAL A 111 9.31 20.14 9.85
C VAL A 111 8.58 20.56 8.58
N LEU A 112 7.33 21.00 8.72
CA LEU A 112 6.48 21.43 7.62
C LEU A 112 6.49 22.96 7.49
N ASP A 113 6.46 23.47 6.26
CA ASP A 113 6.42 24.90 5.94
C ASP A 113 4.99 25.45 5.80
N ALA A 114 3.99 24.58 5.80
CA ALA A 114 2.56 24.87 5.75
C ALA A 114 1.78 23.88 6.66
N PRO A 115 0.56 24.24 7.10
CA PRO A 115 -0.25 23.33 7.92
C PRO A 115 -0.65 22.07 7.15
N LEU A 116 -0.88 20.98 7.87
CA LEU A 116 -1.43 19.76 7.29
C LEU A 116 -2.85 19.97 6.74
N ARG A 117 -3.18 19.22 5.67
CA ARG A 117 -4.55 19.08 5.16
C ARG A 117 -5.49 18.75 6.32
N ARG A 118 -6.58 19.48 6.44
CA ARG A 118 -7.63 19.21 7.43
C ARG A 118 -8.74 18.37 6.82
N ARG A 119 -9.36 17.51 7.62
CA ARG A 119 -10.51 16.72 7.16
C ARG A 119 -11.70 17.66 6.90
N SER A 120 -12.14 17.73 5.65
CA SER A 120 -13.31 18.53 5.27
C SER A 120 -14.58 17.96 5.92
N PRO A 121 -15.50 18.81 6.42
CA PRO A 121 -16.82 18.36 6.90
C PRO A 121 -17.66 17.72 5.78
N ASP A 122 -17.41 18.08 4.52
CA ASP A 122 -18.11 17.52 3.36
C ASP A 122 -17.52 16.19 2.90
N PHE A 123 -16.40 15.76 3.49
CA PHE A 123 -15.85 14.43 3.25
C PHE A 123 -16.74 13.41 3.97
N VAL A 124 -17.74 12.91 3.25
CA VAL A 124 -18.54 11.74 3.62
C VAL A 124 -17.68 10.48 3.43
N GLY A 125 -16.57 10.39 4.17
CA GLY A 125 -16.08 9.09 4.63
C GLY A 125 -17.07 8.65 5.69
N SER A 126 -17.77 7.54 5.43
CA SER A 126 -18.81 6.93 6.27
C SER A 126 -18.58 7.21 7.74
N GLY A 127 -19.27 8.23 8.25
CA GLY A 127 -19.17 8.65 9.63
C GLY A 127 -19.51 7.47 10.55
N GLY A 128 -18.55 7.07 11.37
CA GLY A 128 -18.83 6.30 12.57
C GLY A 128 -17.88 5.14 12.81
N LYS A 129 -16.86 5.37 13.66
CA LYS A 129 -16.15 4.36 14.49
C LYS A 129 -15.53 3.14 13.79
N ARG A 130 -15.66 3.00 12.48
CA ARG A 130 -15.03 1.98 11.66
C ARG A 130 -14.00 2.71 10.81
N SER A 131 -12.76 2.24 10.88
CA SER A 131 -11.74 2.55 9.89
C SER A 131 -12.34 2.24 8.52
N ASP A 132 -12.73 3.27 7.78
CA ASP A 132 -13.08 3.14 6.37
C ASP A 132 -11.79 2.76 5.65
N LEU A 133 -11.60 1.46 5.50
CA LEU A 133 -10.56 0.91 4.66
C LEU A 133 -10.92 1.29 3.24
N THR A 134 -10.04 1.99 2.55
CA THR A 134 -10.18 2.25 1.11
C THR A 134 -10.21 0.96 0.29
N ASP A 135 -9.74 -0.15 0.87
CA ASP A 135 -9.70 -1.49 0.29
C ASP A 135 -10.84 -2.40 0.80
N ARG A 136 -11.89 -2.58 -0.01
CA ARG A 136 -13.02 -3.49 0.28
C ARG A 136 -12.63 -4.97 0.37
N TRP A 137 -11.51 -5.39 -0.23
CA TRP A 137 -11.13 -6.80 -0.31
C TRP A 137 -10.75 -7.42 1.05
N ILE A 138 -10.51 -6.59 2.08
CA ILE A 138 -10.21 -7.01 3.46
C ILE A 138 -11.45 -6.93 4.36
N SER A 139 -12.49 -6.17 3.98
CA SER A 139 -13.62 -5.87 4.87
C SER A 139 -14.73 -6.91 4.88
N ASP A 140 -14.85 -7.74 3.85
CA ASP A 140 -15.80 -8.85 3.83
C ASP A 140 -15.17 -10.08 4.48
N VAL A 141 -15.18 -10.12 5.81
CA VAL A 141 -14.86 -11.35 6.55
C VAL A 141 -15.97 -12.37 6.30
N SER A 142 -15.83 -13.12 5.20
CA SER A 142 -16.67 -14.26 4.87
C SER A 142 -16.38 -15.39 5.86
N TYR A 143 -17.08 -15.41 6.99
CA TYR A 143 -17.08 -16.59 7.85
C TYR A 143 -17.84 -17.71 7.15
N SER A 144 -17.14 -18.77 6.77
CA SER A 144 -17.80 -20.01 6.41
C SER A 144 -18.13 -20.79 7.69
N MET A 145 -19.29 -21.43 7.72
CA MET A 145 -19.70 -22.29 8.83
C MET A 145 -19.59 -23.73 8.38
N ILE A 146 -18.66 -24.50 8.94
CA ILE A 146 -18.64 -25.96 8.80
C ILE A 146 -18.98 -26.57 10.16
N ARG A 147 -20.07 -27.34 10.20
CA ARG A 147 -20.56 -28.06 11.40
C ARG A 147 -20.76 -27.17 12.63
N GLY A 148 -21.26 -25.95 12.44
CA GLY A 148 -21.52 -25.01 13.54
C GLY A 148 -20.27 -24.31 14.09
N HIS A 149 -19.10 -24.56 13.52
CA HIS A 149 -17.87 -23.86 13.86
C HIS A 149 -17.54 -22.79 12.81
N ARG A 150 -17.17 -21.60 13.30
CA ARG A 150 -16.64 -20.52 12.47
C ARG A 150 -15.25 -20.88 12.01
N ILE A 151 -15.03 -20.81 10.71
CA ILE A 151 -13.71 -20.90 10.09
C ILE A 151 -13.53 -19.68 9.19
N ALA A 152 -12.33 -19.09 9.30
CA ALA A 152 -11.86 -17.98 8.49
C ALA A 152 -11.17 -18.52 7.23
#